data_AF-A0AAW0GUF2-F1
#
_entry.id   AF-A0AAW0GUF2-F1
#
_cell.length_a   1.000
_cell.length_b   1.000
_cell.length_c   1.000
_cell.angle_alpha   90.00
_cell.angle_beta   90.00
_cell.angle_gamma   90.00
#
_symmetry.space_group_name_H-M   'P 1'
#
loop_
_entity.id
_entity.type
_entity.pdbx_description
1 polymer ?
#
loop_
_entity_poly.entity_id
_entity_poly.type
_entity_poly.pdbx_seq_one_letter_code
_entity_poly.pdbx_strand_id
1 'polypeptide(L)'
;MPTVDLTQLTSDIKVRPDSECPSIKSINLAVKLQGKPRPIAEISGYLINRSQIGKGAFYRSLEGTSHELWQFAKALWDQDAKLKPELVEHEFHSGSGCWGRELNEGTLLFIEVVAVEEEFLRSGVGSFALNQLLTELTFSYAFAWPEPLLHSPSEDSLEDRRAYTLAFFRKSHFRRVGRTVFLAFSPNDNHPSRKIAANEDIPDNADRFPRLHANELTETDPAKFELHDLILHDFGRGVSIGAIEACIQKVRKTDPEMIHRVNANGFTPLHLAAFTLGGQTARLLLDPELGAIGASTGTPDLFRRDNTEGSIPLEVCEQRMEGVKQWLGATIGLSEWDGYPVNGLECAYELRKAMGEDVGSLRDYILLKNGFFKPVTAETREADARSFGRDRLLAAMF
;
A
#
# COMPACT_ATOMS: atom_id res chain seq x y z
N MET A 1 34.97 1.15 -20.53
CA MET A 1 34.21 2.33 -20.10
C MET A 1 35.18 3.45 -19.77
N PRO A 2 34.90 4.70 -20.17
CA PRO A 2 35.77 5.83 -19.83
C PRO A 2 35.86 5.99 -18.32
N THR A 3 37.08 6.17 -17.80
CA THR A 3 37.27 6.53 -16.39
C THR A 3 37.01 8.03 -16.26
N VAL A 4 35.97 8.40 -15.53
CA VAL A 4 35.65 9.81 -15.26
C VAL A 4 36.42 10.25 -14.03
N ASP A 5 37.17 11.33 -14.14
CA ASP A 5 37.73 12.02 -12.99
C ASP A 5 36.61 12.82 -12.31
N LEU A 6 36.11 12.33 -11.17
CA LEU A 6 34.99 12.95 -10.45
C LEU A 6 35.32 14.38 -9.98
N THR A 7 36.59 14.77 -9.91
CA THR A 7 36.99 16.15 -9.54
C THR A 7 36.70 17.17 -10.65
N GLN A 8 36.44 16.71 -11.88
CA GLN A 8 36.06 17.54 -13.01
C GLN A 8 34.54 17.73 -13.13
N LEU A 9 33.78 17.17 -12.20
CA LEU A 9 32.33 17.30 -12.15
C LEU A 9 31.94 18.56 -11.36
N THR A 10 30.92 19.23 -11.88
CA THR A 10 30.27 20.38 -11.22
C THR A 10 28.77 20.15 -11.19
N SER A 11 28.12 20.55 -10.09
CA SER A 11 26.67 20.47 -9.90
C SER A 11 26.03 21.85 -9.88
N ASP A 12 24.80 21.95 -10.37
CA ASP A 12 23.92 23.12 -10.27
C ASP A 12 22.55 22.63 -9.78
N ILE A 13 22.14 23.05 -8.57
CA ILE A 13 20.85 22.69 -7.98
C ILE A 13 19.90 23.87 -8.06
N LYS A 14 18.73 23.64 -8.67
CA LYS A 14 17.63 24.60 -8.76
C LYS A 14 16.46 24.09 -7.95
N VAL A 15 15.96 24.95 -7.06
CA VAL A 15 14.74 24.71 -6.30
C VAL A 15 13.72 25.76 -6.70
N ARG A 16 12.53 25.34 -7.13
CA ARG A 16 11.46 26.24 -7.55
C ARG A 16 10.17 25.90 -6.80
N PRO A 17 9.47 26.88 -6.21
CA PRO A 17 8.16 26.62 -5.63
C PRO A 17 7.19 26.15 -6.71
N ASP A 18 6.36 25.19 -6.37
CA ASP A 18 5.22 24.83 -7.21
C ASP A 18 4.21 25.98 -7.22
N SER A 19 3.64 26.27 -8.41
CA SER A 19 2.72 27.40 -8.58
C SER A 19 1.36 27.18 -7.93
N GLU A 20 0.94 25.91 -7.78
CA GLU A 20 -0.36 25.53 -7.24
C GLU A 20 -0.26 25.17 -5.75
N CYS A 21 0.86 24.58 -5.32
CA CYS A 21 1.09 24.19 -3.94
C CYS A 21 2.44 24.71 -3.40
N PRO A 22 2.51 25.89 -2.77
CA PRO A 22 3.77 26.46 -2.26
C PRO A 22 4.52 25.58 -1.24
N SER A 23 3.80 24.63 -0.62
CA SER A 23 4.32 23.61 0.28
C SER A 23 5.16 22.54 -0.43
N ILE A 24 5.09 22.48 -1.76
CA ILE A 24 5.85 21.60 -2.64
C ILE A 24 6.80 22.47 -3.46
N LYS A 25 8.07 22.04 -3.56
CA LYS A 25 9.07 22.71 -4.39
C LYS A 25 9.70 21.68 -5.31
N SER A 26 9.67 21.93 -6.62
CA SER A 26 10.41 21.11 -7.57
C SER A 26 11.90 21.35 -7.45
N ILE A 27 12.67 20.29 -7.67
CA ILE A 27 14.13 20.29 -7.63
C ILE A 27 14.64 19.78 -8.96
N ASN A 28 15.69 20.42 -9.46
CA ASN A 28 16.46 19.92 -10.58
C ASN A 28 17.95 20.13 -10.29
N LEU A 29 18.69 19.03 -10.19
CA LEU A 29 20.14 19.01 -10.10
C LEU A 29 20.69 18.58 -11.46
N ALA A 30 21.63 19.34 -12.01
CA ALA A 30 22.35 19.00 -13.22
C ALA A 30 23.85 18.87 -12.93
N VAL A 31 24.47 17.75 -13.33
CA VAL A 31 25.91 17.51 -13.23
C VAL A 31 26.56 17.66 -14.59
N LYS A 32 27.60 18.48 -14.68
CA LYS A 32 28.38 18.71 -15.91
C LYS A 32 29.81 18.24 -15.72
N LEU A 33 30.35 17.58 -16.75
CA LEU A 33 31.77 17.30 -16.88
C LEU A 33 32.46 18.48 -17.58
N GLN A 34 33.64 18.88 -17.09
CA GLN A 34 34.42 19.94 -17.71
C GLN A 34 34.63 19.69 -19.21
N GLY A 35 34.35 20.72 -20.04
CA GLY A 35 34.47 20.64 -21.50
C GLY A 35 33.26 20.03 -22.22
N LYS A 36 32.27 19.44 -21.53
CA LYS A 36 31.00 19.03 -22.13
C LYS A 36 29.98 20.17 -22.06
N PRO A 37 29.25 20.47 -23.16
CA PRO A 37 28.29 21.58 -23.19
C PRO A 37 26.97 21.25 -22.47
N ARG A 38 26.64 19.96 -22.31
CA ARG A 38 25.39 19.49 -21.69
C ARG A 38 25.67 18.75 -20.38
N PRO A 39 24.71 18.72 -19.45
CA PRO A 39 24.78 17.85 -18.28
C PRO A 39 24.92 16.38 -18.69
N ILE A 40 25.74 15.64 -17.96
CA ILE A 40 25.95 14.19 -18.15
C ILE A 40 25.15 13.35 -17.14
N ALA A 41 24.58 14.00 -16.13
CA ALA A 41 23.61 13.41 -15.22
C ALA A 41 22.66 14.49 -14.70
N GLU A 42 21.42 14.08 -14.42
CA GLU A 42 20.37 14.93 -13.91
C GLU A 42 19.59 14.18 -12.82
N ILE A 43 19.20 14.90 -11.76
CA ILE A 43 18.26 14.41 -10.75
C ILE A 43 17.12 15.40 -10.64
N SER A 44 15.87 14.91 -10.70
CA SER A 44 14.69 15.72 -10.39
C SER A 44 13.86 15.10 -9.28
N GLY A 45 13.10 15.94 -8.59
CA GLY A 45 12.29 15.53 -7.46
C GLY A 45 11.60 16.70 -6.78
N TYR A 46 11.18 16.49 -5.54
CA TYR A 46 10.34 17.44 -4.81
C TYR A 46 10.73 17.55 -3.34
N LEU A 47 10.76 18.77 -2.81
CA LEU A 47 10.71 19.03 -1.37
C LEU A 47 9.26 19.24 -0.95
N ILE A 48 8.82 18.49 0.05
CA ILE A 48 7.42 18.46 0.50
C ILE A 48 7.39 18.87 1.97
N ASN A 49 6.93 20.09 2.26
CA ASN A 49 6.69 20.57 3.61
C ASN A 49 5.26 20.25 4.05
N ARG A 50 5.07 19.06 4.61
CA ARG A 50 3.75 18.56 5.02
C ARG A 50 3.06 19.41 6.06
N SER A 51 3.81 20.08 6.93
CA SER A 51 3.23 20.96 7.97
C SER A 51 2.47 22.16 7.38
N GLN A 52 2.73 22.49 6.12
CA GLN A 52 2.07 23.56 5.38
C GLN A 52 0.94 23.04 4.47
N ILE A 53 0.71 21.72 4.43
CA ILE A 53 -0.40 21.14 3.69
C ILE A 53 -1.59 21.03 4.63
N GLY A 54 -2.75 21.53 4.20
CA GLY A 54 -3.97 21.50 5.01
C GLY A 54 -4.37 20.07 5.39
N LYS A 55 -5.01 19.93 6.55
CA LYS A 55 -5.57 18.64 7.00
C LYS A 55 -6.51 18.06 5.94
N GLY A 56 -6.39 16.77 5.63
CA GLY A 56 -7.15 16.09 4.57
C GLY A 56 -6.79 16.49 3.14
N ALA A 57 -5.87 17.44 2.91
CA ALA A 57 -5.49 17.91 1.59
C ALA A 57 -4.24 17.18 1.03
N PHE A 58 -3.59 16.32 1.82
CA PHE A 58 -2.28 15.76 1.49
C PHE A 58 -2.25 15.05 0.15
N TYR A 59 -3.16 14.10 -0.08
CA TYR A 59 -3.21 13.38 -1.35
C TYR A 59 -3.50 14.27 -2.54
N ARG A 60 -4.44 15.22 -2.42
CA ARG A 60 -4.81 16.11 -3.52
C ARG A 60 -3.66 17.03 -3.91
N SER A 61 -2.93 17.55 -2.91
CA SER A 61 -1.77 18.40 -3.14
C SER A 61 -0.67 17.67 -3.91
N LEU A 62 -0.45 16.38 -3.63
CA LEU A 62 0.57 15.59 -4.32
C LEU A 62 0.09 15.08 -5.69
N GLU A 63 -1.19 14.73 -5.83
CA GLU A 63 -1.81 14.31 -7.10
C GLU A 63 -1.78 15.41 -8.17
N GLY A 64 -2.01 16.67 -7.77
CA GLY A 64 -1.90 17.81 -8.68
C GLY A 64 -0.48 18.03 -9.22
N THR A 65 0.55 17.51 -8.54
CA THR A 65 1.95 17.70 -8.92
C THR A 65 2.48 16.60 -9.83
N SER A 66 2.37 15.32 -9.44
CA SER A 66 2.71 14.18 -10.31
C SER A 66 2.00 12.89 -9.89
N HIS A 67 1.82 11.97 -10.84
CA HIS A 67 1.19 10.68 -10.57
C HIS A 67 2.03 9.82 -9.61
N GLU A 68 3.35 9.89 -9.74
CA GLU A 68 4.35 9.22 -8.92
C GLU A 68 4.29 9.72 -7.47
N LEU A 69 4.15 11.03 -7.26
CA LEU A 69 3.95 11.61 -5.94
C LEU A 69 2.65 11.16 -5.28
N TRP A 70 1.57 11.04 -6.04
CA TRP A 70 0.32 10.48 -5.51
C TRP A 70 0.48 9.02 -5.09
N GLN A 71 1.15 8.18 -5.90
CA GLN A 71 1.43 6.79 -5.53
C GLN A 71 2.28 6.71 -4.26
N PHE A 72 3.31 7.55 -4.15
CA PHE A 72 4.13 7.72 -2.96
C PHE A 72 3.31 8.10 -1.73
N ALA A 73 2.44 9.11 -1.87
CA ALA A 73 1.55 9.57 -0.81
C ALA A 73 0.66 8.43 -0.31
N LYS A 74 -0.04 7.78 -1.24
CA LYS A 74 -1.00 6.72 -0.98
C LYS A 74 -0.36 5.46 -0.41
N ALA A 75 0.88 5.14 -0.79
CA ALA A 75 1.56 3.95 -0.31
C ALA A 75 1.97 4.08 1.16
N LEU A 76 2.47 5.25 1.57
CA LEU A 76 3.13 5.41 2.87
C LEU A 76 2.31 6.19 3.90
N TRP A 77 1.53 7.17 3.49
CA TRP A 77 0.79 8.05 4.40
C TRP A 77 -0.72 7.84 4.29
N ASP A 78 -1.45 8.39 5.25
CA ASP A 78 -2.87 8.66 5.17
C ASP A 78 -3.14 10.07 4.60
N GLN A 79 -4.42 10.43 4.51
CA GLN A 79 -4.88 11.73 4.00
C GLN A 79 -4.41 12.94 4.85
N ASP A 80 -4.01 12.71 6.09
CA ASP A 80 -3.51 13.72 7.03
C ASP A 80 -1.98 13.75 7.08
N ALA A 81 -1.33 13.13 6.09
CA ALA A 81 0.12 13.04 5.95
C ALA A 81 0.80 12.33 7.13
N LYS A 82 0.08 11.42 7.82
CA LYS A 82 0.62 10.56 8.86
C LYS A 82 0.93 9.19 8.29
N LEU A 83 2.13 8.69 8.59
CA LEU A 83 2.62 7.38 8.16
C LEU A 83 1.60 6.34 8.59
N LYS A 84 1.24 5.44 7.68
CA LYS A 84 0.24 4.41 7.93
C LYS A 84 0.63 3.51 9.11
N PRO A 85 -0.31 3.19 10.03
CA PRO A 85 -0.01 2.37 11.20
C PRO A 85 0.60 1.01 10.86
N GLU A 86 0.14 0.37 9.79
CA GLU A 86 0.64 -0.94 9.36
C GLU A 86 2.14 -0.93 8.98
N LEU A 87 2.70 0.22 8.60
CA LEU A 87 4.12 0.34 8.31
C LEU A 87 4.99 0.47 9.57
N VAL A 88 4.38 0.60 10.74
CA VAL A 88 5.06 0.77 12.03
C VAL A 88 4.75 -0.36 12.99
N GLU A 89 3.46 -0.72 13.10
CA GLU A 89 2.94 -1.57 14.18
C GLU A 89 2.71 -3.00 13.73
N HIS A 90 2.54 -3.24 12.43
CA HIS A 90 2.20 -4.56 11.92
C HIS A 90 3.46 -5.44 11.79
N GLU A 91 3.40 -6.65 12.33
CA GLU A 91 4.52 -7.60 12.34
C GLU A 91 5.08 -7.89 10.93
N PHE A 92 4.20 -8.14 9.96
CA PHE A 92 4.60 -8.37 8.57
C PHE A 92 4.96 -7.10 7.78
N HIS A 93 4.07 -6.09 7.75
CA HIS A 93 4.17 -4.92 6.87
C HIS A 93 5.22 -3.89 7.29
N SER A 94 5.58 -3.82 8.57
CA SER A 94 6.66 -2.94 9.08
C SER A 94 8.05 -3.31 8.53
N GLY A 95 8.18 -4.50 7.96
CA GLY A 95 9.38 -4.88 7.23
C GLY A 95 10.58 -5.06 8.15
N SER A 96 11.60 -4.19 8.02
CA SER A 96 12.76 -4.18 8.92
C SER A 96 12.48 -3.46 10.25
N GLY A 97 11.35 -2.74 10.36
CA GLY A 97 11.00 -1.96 11.55
C GLY A 97 11.95 -0.79 11.84
N CYS A 98 12.86 -0.45 10.92
CA CYS A 98 13.85 0.61 11.14
C CYS A 98 13.31 2.02 10.91
N TRP A 99 12.08 2.13 10.41
CA TRP A 99 11.35 3.37 10.22
C TRP A 99 10.09 3.36 11.08
N GLY A 100 9.76 4.50 11.68
CA GLY A 100 8.63 4.67 12.55
C GLY A 100 7.94 6.02 12.37
N ARG A 101 7.24 6.44 13.42
CA ARG A 101 6.44 7.68 13.43
C ARG A 101 7.28 8.95 13.31
N GLU A 102 8.61 8.87 13.40
CA GLU A 102 9.51 9.98 13.07
C GLU A 102 9.35 10.46 11.62
N LEU A 103 8.88 9.59 10.71
CA LEU A 103 8.51 9.96 9.35
C LEU A 103 7.24 10.83 9.29
N ASN A 104 6.56 11.15 10.40
CA ASN A 104 5.40 12.06 10.42
C ASN A 104 5.78 13.54 10.45
N GLU A 105 7.05 13.83 10.70
CA GLU A 105 7.52 15.19 10.94
C GLU A 105 8.54 15.64 9.90
N GLY A 106 8.68 16.95 9.75
CA GLY A 106 9.69 17.57 8.89
C GLY A 106 9.43 17.50 7.39
N THR A 107 10.41 18.00 6.64
CA THR A 107 10.37 18.13 5.18
C THR A 107 10.83 16.83 4.52
N LEU A 108 10.06 16.33 3.56
CA LEU A 108 10.43 15.16 2.77
C LEU A 108 11.12 15.59 1.47
N LEU A 109 12.16 14.87 1.07
CA LEU A 109 12.74 14.93 -0.27
C LEU A 109 12.28 13.69 -1.05
N PHE A 110 11.48 13.84 -2.10
CA PHE A 110 11.14 12.72 -3.00
C PHE A 110 11.99 12.82 -4.28
N ILE A 111 12.81 11.81 -4.55
CA ILE A 111 13.64 11.69 -5.75
C ILE A 111 12.82 10.94 -6.79
N GLU A 112 12.41 11.63 -7.84
CA GLU A 112 11.54 11.08 -8.88
C GLU A 112 12.35 10.49 -10.03
N VAL A 113 13.36 11.20 -10.52
CA VAL A 113 14.18 10.76 -11.65
C VAL A 113 15.65 10.90 -11.32
N VAL A 114 16.42 9.85 -11.60
CA VAL A 114 17.88 9.88 -11.66
C VAL A 114 18.30 9.41 -13.05
N ALA A 115 18.83 10.32 -13.85
CA ALA A 115 19.29 10.06 -15.20
C ALA A 115 20.81 10.26 -15.30
N VAL A 116 21.50 9.31 -15.93
CA VAL A 116 22.93 9.40 -16.24
C VAL A 116 23.08 9.02 -17.71
N GLU A 117 23.81 9.81 -18.48
CA GLU A 117 24.13 9.49 -19.87
C GLU A 117 24.83 8.13 -19.96
N GLU A 118 24.45 7.32 -20.95
CA GLU A 118 24.83 5.91 -21.05
C GLU A 118 26.35 5.69 -21.02
N GLU A 119 27.10 6.55 -21.70
CA GLU A 119 28.58 6.50 -21.76
C GLU A 119 29.27 6.71 -20.39
N PHE A 120 28.54 7.25 -19.41
CA PHE A 120 29.00 7.52 -18.05
C PHE A 120 28.37 6.61 -17.00
N LEU A 121 27.56 5.62 -17.39
CA LEU A 121 27.08 4.61 -16.45
C LEU A 121 28.26 3.87 -15.80
N ARG A 122 28.08 3.47 -14.54
CA ARG A 122 29.07 2.73 -13.74
C ARG A 122 30.42 3.47 -13.53
N SER A 123 30.48 4.77 -13.79
CA SER A 123 31.68 5.60 -13.56
C SER A 123 31.68 6.39 -12.23
N GLY A 124 30.63 6.24 -11.41
CA GLY A 124 30.46 6.98 -10.16
C GLY A 124 29.71 8.32 -10.29
N VAL A 125 29.42 8.78 -11.52
CA VAL A 125 28.68 10.03 -11.77
C VAL A 125 27.32 10.08 -11.07
N GLY A 126 26.53 9.00 -11.12
CA GLY A 126 25.24 8.95 -10.43
C GLY A 126 25.35 9.06 -8.91
N SER A 127 26.36 8.41 -8.31
CA SER A 127 26.62 8.50 -6.87
C SER A 127 27.11 9.90 -6.47
N PHE A 128 27.94 10.52 -7.31
CA PHE A 128 28.33 11.92 -7.13
C PHE A 128 27.10 12.84 -7.14
N ALA A 129 26.25 12.72 -8.16
CA ALA A 129 25.03 13.54 -8.27
C ALA A 129 24.10 13.39 -7.06
N LEU A 130 23.85 12.14 -6.64
CA LEU A 130 22.99 11.85 -5.49
C LEU A 130 23.60 12.39 -4.18
N ASN A 131 24.91 12.25 -3.98
CA ASN A 131 25.58 12.77 -2.79
C ASN A 131 25.54 14.31 -2.73
N GLN A 132 25.72 15.00 -3.87
CA GLN A 132 25.57 16.45 -3.92
C GLN A 132 24.14 16.86 -3.52
N LEU A 133 23.12 16.20 -4.07
CA LEU A 133 21.72 16.46 -3.71
C LEU A 133 21.47 16.29 -2.20
N LEU A 134 21.93 15.17 -1.64
CA LEU A 134 21.68 14.82 -0.23
C LEU A 134 22.47 15.70 0.76
N THR A 135 23.55 16.35 0.31
CA THR A 135 24.40 17.20 1.16
C THR A 135 24.00 18.67 1.07
N GLU A 136 23.65 19.16 -0.13
CA GLU A 136 23.35 20.58 -0.35
C GLU A 136 21.92 20.97 0.06
N LEU A 137 20.99 20.01 0.13
CA LEU A 137 19.60 20.28 0.49
C LEU A 137 19.31 20.00 1.97
N THR A 138 18.46 20.83 2.57
CA THR A 138 17.92 20.60 3.92
C THR A 138 16.60 19.85 3.84
N PHE A 139 16.58 18.62 4.36
CA PHE A 139 15.40 17.77 4.48
C PHE A 139 15.53 16.89 5.72
N SER A 140 14.41 16.31 6.17
CA SER A 140 14.40 15.37 7.30
C SER A 140 14.62 13.93 6.84
N TYR A 141 13.98 13.54 5.73
CA TYR A 141 14.14 12.22 5.11
C TYR A 141 14.04 12.34 3.59
N ALA A 142 14.82 11.54 2.87
CA ALA A 142 14.73 11.42 1.42
C ALA A 142 14.10 10.09 1.03
N PHE A 143 13.37 10.04 -0.08
CA PHE A 143 12.65 8.87 -0.57
C PHE A 143 12.91 8.69 -2.05
N ALA A 144 12.83 7.44 -2.51
CA ALA A 144 12.91 7.10 -3.92
C ALA A 144 12.06 5.87 -4.21
N TRP A 145 11.54 5.79 -5.44
CA TRP A 145 10.98 4.57 -6.01
C TRP A 145 12.00 4.04 -7.04
N PRO A 146 12.74 2.95 -6.75
CA PRO A 146 13.83 2.46 -7.59
C PRO A 146 13.34 1.73 -8.87
N GLU A 147 12.38 2.29 -9.61
CA GLU A 147 11.89 1.75 -10.87
C GLU A 147 12.77 2.26 -12.05
N PRO A 148 13.24 1.39 -12.96
CA PRO A 148 14.00 1.81 -14.13
C PRO A 148 13.17 2.67 -15.10
N LEU A 149 13.83 3.64 -15.74
CA LEU A 149 13.23 4.39 -16.84
C LEU A 149 13.03 3.45 -18.04
N LEU A 150 11.79 3.37 -18.55
CA LEU A 150 11.39 2.43 -19.61
C LEU A 150 12.14 2.64 -20.94
N HIS A 151 12.66 3.83 -21.18
CA HIS A 151 13.28 4.22 -22.46
C HIS A 151 14.79 4.00 -22.55
N SER A 152 15.38 3.21 -21.64
CA SER A 152 16.79 2.83 -21.81
C SER A 152 16.94 1.90 -23.02
N PRO A 153 17.82 2.22 -23.98
CA PRO A 153 18.07 1.39 -25.18
C PRO A 153 18.85 0.09 -24.88
N SER A 154 19.18 -0.17 -23.60
CA SER A 154 19.89 -1.36 -23.17
C SER A 154 19.12 -2.65 -23.52
N GLU A 155 19.85 -3.67 -23.99
CA GLU A 155 19.35 -5.03 -24.16
C GLU A 155 19.12 -5.77 -22.82
N ASP A 156 19.51 -5.16 -21.68
CA ASP A 156 19.32 -5.74 -20.35
C ASP A 156 17.83 -5.98 -20.07
N SER A 157 17.54 -7.12 -19.41
CA SER A 157 16.19 -7.41 -18.97
C SER A 157 15.67 -6.33 -18.01
N LEU A 158 14.35 -6.15 -17.93
CA LEU A 158 13.76 -5.21 -16.96
C LEU A 158 14.13 -5.56 -15.51
N GLU A 159 14.31 -6.85 -15.22
CA GLU A 159 14.71 -7.36 -13.91
C GLU A 159 16.15 -6.97 -13.57
N ASP A 160 17.09 -7.13 -14.51
CA ASP A 160 18.49 -6.70 -14.32
C ASP A 160 18.58 -5.19 -14.08
N ARG A 161 17.78 -4.40 -14.82
CA ARG A 161 17.71 -2.95 -14.62
C ARG A 161 17.14 -2.59 -13.25
N ARG A 162 16.08 -3.28 -12.78
CA ARG A 162 15.54 -3.08 -11.42
C ARG A 162 16.56 -3.42 -10.35
N ALA A 163 17.21 -4.58 -10.46
CA ALA A 163 18.24 -5.01 -9.52
C ALA A 163 19.40 -4.00 -9.47
N TYR A 164 19.80 -3.45 -10.62
CA TYR A 164 20.82 -2.41 -10.71
C TYR A 164 20.38 -1.10 -10.02
N THR A 165 19.18 -0.59 -10.31
CA THR A 165 18.64 0.64 -9.69
C THR A 165 18.48 0.48 -8.17
N LEU A 166 17.96 -0.66 -7.72
CA LEU A 166 17.85 -0.98 -6.29
C LEU A 166 19.22 -1.04 -5.61
N ALA A 167 20.21 -1.68 -6.25
CA ALA A 167 21.58 -1.74 -5.74
C ALA A 167 22.23 -0.35 -5.65
N PHE A 168 21.94 0.54 -6.62
CA PHE A 168 22.41 1.93 -6.59
C PHE A 168 21.92 2.67 -5.34
N PHE A 169 20.61 2.67 -5.07
CA PHE A 169 20.07 3.35 -3.89
C PHE A 169 20.52 2.69 -2.58
N ARG A 170 20.57 1.36 -2.51
CA ARG A 170 21.03 0.63 -1.31
C ARG A 170 22.49 0.92 -0.97
N LYS A 171 23.37 1.04 -1.98
CA LYS A 171 24.76 1.46 -1.80
C LYS A 171 24.87 2.89 -1.25
N SER A 172 23.90 3.75 -1.56
CA SER A 172 23.75 5.09 -1.00
C SER A 172 22.94 5.14 0.30
N HIS A 173 22.91 4.03 1.06
CA HIS A 173 22.25 3.90 2.36
C HIS A 173 20.73 4.06 2.40
N PHE A 174 20.04 4.03 1.26
CA PHE A 174 18.58 3.95 1.27
C PHE A 174 18.12 2.56 1.72
N ARG A 175 17.10 2.49 2.57
CA ARG A 175 16.49 1.24 3.05
C ARG A 175 14.98 1.28 2.89
N ARG A 176 14.37 0.12 2.70
CA ARG A 176 12.94 0.01 2.41
C ARG A 176 12.07 0.51 3.57
N VAL A 177 10.99 1.21 3.25
CA VAL A 177 9.97 1.62 4.24
C VAL A 177 8.89 0.55 4.29
N GLY A 178 8.81 -0.19 5.39
CA GLY A 178 7.99 -1.38 5.45
C GLY A 178 8.36 -2.38 4.34
N ARG A 179 7.36 -3.11 3.83
CA ARG A 179 7.50 -3.96 2.64
C ARG A 179 7.05 -3.29 1.33
N THR A 180 7.08 -1.96 1.29
CA THR A 180 6.64 -1.19 0.12
C THR A 180 7.71 -1.12 -0.97
N VAL A 181 7.34 -0.60 -2.14
CA VAL A 181 8.28 -0.34 -3.24
C VAL A 181 9.18 0.88 -2.99
N PHE A 182 8.95 1.65 -1.92
CA PHE A 182 9.69 2.87 -1.63
C PHE A 182 10.86 2.62 -0.69
N LEU A 183 11.98 3.27 -0.99
CA LEU A 183 13.14 3.34 -0.10
C LEU A 183 13.20 4.72 0.54
N ALA A 184 13.74 4.80 1.75
CA ALA A 184 14.02 6.04 2.44
C ALA A 184 15.48 6.15 2.88
N PHE A 185 15.95 7.37 3.07
CA PHE A 185 17.26 7.75 3.55
C PHE A 185 17.12 8.75 4.69
N SER A 186 17.91 8.55 5.75
CA SER A 186 18.03 9.49 6.86
C SER A 186 19.40 10.17 6.80
N PRO A 187 19.45 11.52 6.90
CA PRO A 187 20.71 12.25 7.04
C PRO A 187 21.36 12.02 8.42
N ASN A 188 20.65 11.45 9.39
CA ASN A 188 21.20 11.07 10.68
C ASN A 188 21.96 9.75 10.56
N ASP A 189 23.29 9.78 10.66
CA ASP A 189 24.14 8.60 10.59
C ASP A 189 23.89 7.57 11.71
N ASN A 190 23.28 7.99 12.83
CA ASN A 190 22.92 7.09 13.93
C ASN A 190 21.54 6.42 13.75
N HIS A 191 20.79 6.77 12.70
CA HIS A 191 19.47 6.23 12.44
C HIS A 191 19.52 4.69 12.25
N PRO A 192 18.56 3.91 12.76
CA PRO A 192 18.58 2.44 12.65
C PRO A 192 18.76 1.92 11.22
N SER A 193 18.15 2.58 10.23
CA SER A 193 18.30 2.21 8.81
C SER A 193 19.75 2.27 8.30
N ARG A 194 20.62 3.09 8.91
CA ARG A 194 22.04 3.20 8.54
C ARG A 194 22.86 1.99 8.99
N LYS A 195 22.33 1.18 9.91
CA LYS A 195 22.99 -0.03 10.45
C LYS A 195 22.66 -1.30 9.66
N ILE A 196 21.66 -1.25 8.79
CA ILE A 196 21.25 -2.39 7.96
C ILE A 196 22.20 -2.47 6.77
N ALA A 197 22.84 -3.61 6.50
CA ALA A 197 23.66 -3.76 5.29
C ALA A 197 22.79 -3.80 4.03
N ALA A 198 23.34 -3.43 2.87
CA ALA A 198 22.57 -3.37 1.62
C ALA A 198 21.96 -4.73 1.22
N ASN A 199 22.60 -5.83 1.56
CA ASN A 199 22.14 -7.20 1.32
C ASN A 199 21.21 -7.75 2.43
N GLU A 200 21.10 -7.06 3.56
CA GLU A 200 20.17 -7.38 4.66
C GLU A 200 18.85 -6.59 4.55
N ASP A 201 18.78 -5.63 3.62
CA ASP A 201 17.56 -4.89 3.35
C ASP A 201 16.49 -5.83 2.78
N ILE A 202 15.29 -5.74 3.36
CA ILE A 202 14.19 -6.64 3.04
C ILE A 202 13.73 -6.49 1.59
N PRO A 203 13.28 -7.57 0.93
CA PRO A 203 12.63 -7.49 -0.38
C PRO A 203 11.25 -6.81 -0.26
N ASP A 204 10.75 -6.21 -1.33
CA ASP A 204 9.32 -5.84 -1.35
C ASP A 204 8.44 -7.08 -1.55
N ASN A 205 7.12 -6.87 -1.41
CA ASN A 205 6.14 -7.91 -1.65
C ASN A 205 6.13 -8.36 -3.12
N ALA A 206 6.40 -7.46 -4.07
CA ALA A 206 6.42 -7.79 -5.49
C ALA A 206 7.66 -8.61 -5.90
N ASP A 207 8.77 -8.55 -5.16
CA ASP A 207 9.94 -9.42 -5.37
C ASP A 207 9.63 -10.88 -4.95
N ARG A 208 8.65 -11.07 -4.04
CA ARG A 208 8.22 -12.40 -3.57
C ARG A 208 7.19 -13.05 -4.49
N PHE A 209 6.49 -12.24 -5.28
CA PHE A 209 5.51 -12.70 -6.25
C PHE A 209 6.12 -12.55 -7.65
N PRO A 210 6.43 -13.65 -8.38
CA PRO A 210 6.91 -13.55 -9.74
C PRO A 210 5.92 -12.66 -10.51
N ARG A 211 6.34 -11.47 -10.90
CA ARG A 211 5.47 -10.60 -11.70
C ARG A 211 5.23 -11.35 -13.00
N LEU A 212 4.06 -11.96 -13.14
CA LEU A 212 3.65 -12.58 -14.38
C LEU A 212 3.90 -11.53 -15.47
N HIS A 213 4.70 -11.91 -16.46
CA HIS A 213 5.08 -10.97 -17.50
C HIS A 213 3.80 -10.45 -18.15
N ALA A 214 3.75 -9.18 -18.58
CA ALA A 214 2.55 -8.61 -19.19
C ALA A 214 2.01 -9.46 -20.37
N ASN A 215 2.88 -10.24 -21.02
CA ASN A 215 2.52 -11.20 -22.06
C ASN A 215 1.79 -12.45 -21.51
N GLU A 216 2.12 -12.91 -20.30
CA GLU A 216 1.40 -13.98 -19.59
C GLU A 216 0.03 -13.49 -19.08
N LEU A 217 -0.10 -12.18 -18.83
CA LEU A 217 -1.38 -11.54 -18.49
C LEU A 217 -2.33 -11.40 -19.68
N THR A 218 -1.81 -11.34 -20.91
CA THR A 218 -2.64 -11.30 -22.14
C THR A 218 -3.08 -12.68 -22.62
N GLU A 219 -2.45 -13.76 -22.14
CA GLU A 219 -2.85 -15.15 -22.39
C GLU A 219 -3.71 -15.73 -21.25
N THR A 220 -4.44 -14.89 -20.51
CA THR A 220 -5.43 -15.39 -19.56
C THR A 220 -6.63 -15.92 -20.34
N ASP A 221 -6.62 -17.22 -20.62
CA ASP A 221 -7.81 -17.97 -20.98
C ASP A 221 -8.93 -17.62 -19.98
N PRO A 222 -10.00 -16.91 -20.39
CA PRO A 222 -11.06 -16.45 -19.49
C PRO A 222 -11.71 -17.62 -18.73
N ALA A 223 -11.64 -18.84 -19.28
CA ALA A 223 -12.13 -20.04 -18.62
C ALA A 223 -11.33 -20.39 -17.34
N LYS A 224 -10.07 -19.96 -17.23
CA LYS A 224 -9.21 -20.26 -16.07
C LYS A 224 -9.52 -19.43 -14.82
N PHE A 225 -10.22 -18.30 -15.01
CA PHE A 225 -10.51 -17.30 -13.97
C PHE A 225 -12.00 -16.94 -13.90
N GLU A 226 -12.89 -17.83 -14.38
CA GLU A 226 -14.34 -17.61 -14.41
C GLU A 226 -14.90 -17.16 -13.05
N LEU A 227 -14.43 -17.76 -11.94
CA LEU A 227 -14.86 -17.38 -10.60
C LEU A 227 -14.32 -15.99 -10.19
N HIS A 228 -13.05 -15.67 -10.48
CA HIS A 228 -12.45 -14.37 -10.19
C HIS A 228 -13.19 -13.25 -10.92
N ASP A 229 -13.45 -13.44 -12.21
CA ASP A 229 -14.16 -12.47 -13.04
C ASP A 229 -15.59 -12.26 -12.55
N LEU A 230 -16.28 -13.35 -12.17
CA LEU A 230 -17.64 -13.27 -11.65
C LEU A 230 -17.71 -12.49 -10.33
N ILE A 231 -16.75 -12.71 -9.42
CA ILE A 231 -16.65 -11.96 -8.15
C ILE A 231 -16.32 -10.49 -8.41
N LEU A 232 -15.42 -10.18 -9.34
CA LEU A 232 -15.09 -8.79 -9.70
C LEU A 232 -16.30 -8.07 -10.32
N HIS A 233 -17.13 -8.77 -11.10
CA HIS A 233 -18.33 -8.21 -11.69
C HIS A 233 -19.50 -8.02 -10.72
N ASP A 234 -19.52 -8.73 -9.59
CA ASP A 234 -20.45 -8.47 -8.48
C ASP A 234 -20.38 -7.01 -8.02
N PHE A 235 -19.17 -6.43 -8.06
CA PHE A 235 -18.94 -5.02 -7.78
C PHE A 235 -19.52 -4.11 -8.88
N GLY A 236 -20.78 -3.71 -8.70
CA GLY A 236 -21.44 -2.65 -9.47
C GLY A 236 -22.33 -3.11 -10.62
N ARG A 237 -22.34 -4.40 -10.98
CA ARG A 237 -23.26 -4.94 -12.02
C ARG A 237 -24.40 -5.79 -11.45
N GLY A 238 -24.44 -6.00 -10.14
CA GLY A 238 -25.53 -6.71 -9.47
C GLY A 238 -25.60 -8.19 -9.85
N VAL A 239 -24.44 -8.86 -9.93
CA VAL A 239 -24.41 -10.32 -10.08
C VAL A 239 -25.14 -10.91 -8.88
N SER A 240 -26.12 -11.79 -9.13
CA SER A 240 -26.82 -12.43 -8.01
C SER A 240 -25.87 -13.35 -7.25
N ILE A 241 -25.92 -13.33 -5.93
CA ILE A 241 -25.16 -14.25 -5.09
C ILE A 241 -25.35 -15.74 -5.47
N GLY A 242 -26.54 -16.11 -5.97
CA GLY A 242 -26.81 -17.47 -6.46
C GLY A 242 -26.04 -17.85 -7.73
N ALA A 243 -25.63 -16.88 -8.56
CA ALA A 243 -24.74 -17.14 -9.70
C ALA A 243 -23.32 -17.45 -9.23
N ILE A 244 -22.84 -16.73 -8.20
CA ILE A 244 -21.55 -17.00 -7.57
C ILE A 244 -21.57 -18.39 -6.92
N GLU A 245 -22.63 -18.71 -6.17
CA GLU A 245 -22.81 -20.04 -5.58
C GLU A 245 -22.81 -21.15 -6.63
N ALA A 246 -23.57 -20.99 -7.72
CA ALA A 246 -23.61 -21.96 -8.82
C ALA A 246 -22.23 -22.12 -9.47
N CYS A 247 -21.46 -21.03 -9.62
CA CYS A 247 -20.09 -21.08 -10.12
C CYS A 247 -19.16 -21.84 -9.17
N ILE A 248 -19.21 -21.55 -7.86
CA ILE A 248 -18.44 -22.29 -6.83
C ILE A 248 -18.76 -23.79 -6.89
N GLN A 249 -20.04 -24.15 -6.96
CA GLN A 249 -20.47 -25.55 -7.06
C GLN A 249 -20.00 -26.22 -8.36
N LYS A 250 -20.05 -25.51 -9.49
CA LYS A 250 -19.53 -25.97 -10.79
C LYS A 250 -18.03 -26.24 -10.69
N VAL A 251 -17.28 -25.23 -10.24
CA VAL A 251 -15.83 -25.29 -10.08
C VAL A 251 -15.43 -26.45 -9.17
N ARG A 252 -16.11 -26.63 -8.03
CA ARG A 252 -15.79 -27.74 -7.11
C ARG A 252 -16.03 -29.12 -7.69
N LYS A 253 -16.95 -29.26 -8.65
CA LYS A 253 -17.19 -30.52 -9.36
C LYS A 253 -16.14 -30.79 -10.43
N THR A 254 -15.59 -29.74 -11.04
CA THR A 254 -14.68 -29.87 -12.19
C THR A 254 -13.20 -29.81 -11.80
N ASP A 255 -12.82 -28.83 -10.99
CA ASP A 255 -11.45 -28.57 -10.54
C ASP A 255 -11.51 -27.80 -9.20
N PRO A 256 -11.53 -28.50 -8.05
CA PRO A 256 -11.58 -27.87 -6.73
C PRO A 256 -10.46 -26.85 -6.48
N GLU A 257 -9.28 -27.01 -7.09
CA GLU A 257 -8.13 -26.12 -6.88
C GLU A 257 -8.35 -24.70 -7.42
N MET A 258 -9.30 -24.51 -8.35
CA MET A 258 -9.64 -23.19 -8.87
C MET A 258 -10.13 -22.22 -7.79
N ILE A 259 -10.72 -22.71 -6.70
CA ILE A 259 -11.17 -21.84 -5.59
C ILE A 259 -10.00 -21.27 -4.78
N HIS A 260 -8.80 -21.87 -4.90
CA HIS A 260 -7.55 -21.44 -4.26
C HIS A 260 -6.57 -20.80 -5.26
N ARG A 261 -6.91 -20.81 -6.54
CA ARG A 261 -6.06 -20.28 -7.60
C ARG A 261 -5.93 -18.78 -7.45
N VAL A 262 -4.72 -18.29 -7.65
CA VAL A 262 -4.43 -16.85 -7.62
C VAL A 262 -4.50 -16.26 -9.02
N ASN A 263 -4.95 -15.00 -9.13
CA ASN A 263 -4.89 -14.25 -10.38
C ASN A 263 -3.51 -13.63 -10.63
N ALA A 264 -3.43 -12.78 -11.66
CA ALA A 264 -2.29 -11.94 -12.02
C ALA A 264 -1.57 -11.23 -10.86
N ASN A 265 -2.32 -10.84 -9.83
CA ASN A 265 -1.84 -10.09 -8.68
C ASN A 265 -1.59 -10.97 -7.46
N GLY A 266 -1.77 -12.29 -7.56
CA GLY A 266 -1.70 -13.20 -6.43
C GLY A 266 -3.00 -13.29 -5.61
N PHE A 267 -4.09 -12.69 -6.07
CA PHE A 267 -5.35 -12.72 -5.33
C PHE A 267 -6.13 -14.01 -5.60
N THR A 268 -6.49 -14.70 -4.51
CA THR A 268 -7.47 -15.79 -4.53
C THR A 268 -8.89 -15.22 -4.68
N PRO A 269 -9.91 -16.05 -5.00
CA PRO A 269 -11.30 -15.65 -4.93
C PRO A 269 -11.69 -14.99 -3.59
N LEU A 270 -11.11 -15.44 -2.47
CA LEU A 270 -11.36 -14.86 -1.15
C LEU A 270 -10.79 -13.43 -1.01
N HIS A 271 -9.59 -13.17 -1.56
CA HIS A 271 -9.05 -11.81 -1.65
C HIS A 271 -9.94 -10.92 -2.50
N LEU A 272 -10.48 -11.43 -3.61
CA LEU A 272 -11.39 -10.67 -4.47
C LEU A 272 -12.71 -10.36 -3.77
N ALA A 273 -13.29 -11.32 -3.04
CA ALA A 273 -14.47 -11.08 -2.23
C ALA A 273 -14.24 -9.98 -1.18
N ALA A 274 -13.07 -9.99 -0.55
CA ALA A 274 -12.64 -8.92 0.35
C ALA A 274 -12.48 -7.57 -0.37
N PHE A 275 -11.83 -7.55 -1.53
CA PHE A 275 -11.60 -6.35 -2.34
C PHE A 275 -12.91 -5.72 -2.85
N THR A 276 -13.91 -6.54 -3.16
CA THR A 276 -15.24 -6.06 -3.58
C THR A 276 -16.18 -5.77 -2.42
N LEU A 277 -15.72 -5.96 -1.17
CA LEU A 277 -16.55 -5.83 0.05
C LEU A 277 -17.77 -6.78 0.02
N GLY A 278 -17.64 -7.95 -0.61
CA GLY A 278 -18.71 -8.92 -0.80
C GLY A 278 -18.86 -9.84 0.41
N GLY A 279 -19.52 -9.39 1.49
CA GLY A 279 -19.69 -10.18 2.71
C GLY A 279 -20.36 -11.54 2.51
N GLN A 280 -21.41 -11.61 1.69
CA GLN A 280 -22.07 -12.87 1.34
C GLN A 280 -21.17 -13.80 0.52
N THR A 281 -20.43 -13.24 -0.43
CA THR A 281 -19.45 -13.98 -1.25
C THR A 281 -18.33 -14.56 -0.38
N ALA A 282 -17.79 -13.77 0.56
CA ALA A 282 -16.81 -14.25 1.52
C ALA A 282 -17.39 -15.38 2.38
N ARG A 283 -18.64 -15.24 2.87
CA ARG A 283 -19.33 -16.32 3.60
C ARG A 283 -19.43 -17.61 2.79
N LEU A 284 -19.83 -17.54 1.51
CA LEU A 284 -19.93 -18.72 0.63
C LEU A 284 -18.57 -19.40 0.43
N LEU A 285 -17.50 -18.61 0.24
CA LEU A 285 -16.15 -19.12 0.06
C LEU A 285 -15.58 -19.72 1.36
N LEU A 286 -16.00 -19.24 2.52
CA LEU A 286 -15.60 -19.74 3.83
C LEU A 286 -16.47 -20.91 4.33
N ASP A 287 -17.61 -21.17 3.67
CA ASP A 287 -18.52 -22.23 4.06
C ASP A 287 -17.86 -23.62 3.82
N PRO A 288 -17.73 -24.46 4.86
CA PRO A 288 -17.14 -25.79 4.73
C PRO A 288 -17.89 -26.69 3.73
N GLU A 289 -19.20 -26.51 3.58
CA GLU A 289 -20.05 -27.30 2.69
C GLU A 289 -20.03 -26.80 1.24
N LEU A 290 -19.63 -25.56 0.97
CA LEU A 290 -19.63 -24.96 -0.36
C LEU A 290 -18.21 -24.59 -0.83
N GLY A 291 -17.54 -23.68 -0.13
CA GLY A 291 -16.24 -23.10 -0.48
C GLY A 291 -15.01 -23.88 -0.02
N ALA A 292 -15.19 -24.97 0.75
CA ALA A 292 -14.14 -25.92 1.15
C ALA A 292 -12.88 -25.30 1.77
N ILE A 293 -13.03 -24.17 2.45
CA ILE A 293 -12.05 -23.64 3.40
C ILE A 293 -12.32 -24.32 4.76
N GLY A 294 -12.13 -25.64 4.80
CA GLY A 294 -12.49 -26.49 5.95
C GLY A 294 -11.55 -26.33 7.14
N ALA A 295 -12.11 -26.33 8.35
CA ALA A 295 -11.43 -26.19 9.63
C ALA A 295 -10.37 -27.29 9.96
N SER A 296 -10.21 -28.32 9.13
CA SER A 296 -9.33 -29.47 9.41
C SER A 296 -7.95 -29.41 8.77
N THR A 297 -7.69 -28.51 7.81
CA THR A 297 -6.38 -28.43 7.13
C THR A 297 -5.59 -27.14 7.38
N GLY A 298 -6.14 -26.19 8.15
CA GLY A 298 -5.55 -24.85 8.28
C GLY A 298 -5.71 -24.13 6.95
N THR A 299 -6.63 -23.18 6.91
CA THR A 299 -7.13 -22.56 5.68
C THR A 299 -6.07 -21.64 5.09
N PRO A 300 -5.31 -22.07 4.06
CA PRO A 300 -4.11 -21.34 3.65
C PRO A 300 -4.46 -19.93 3.18
N ASP A 301 -5.58 -19.80 2.48
CA ASP A 301 -6.04 -18.56 1.86
C ASP A 301 -6.40 -17.44 2.85
N LEU A 302 -6.82 -17.76 4.08
CA LEU A 302 -7.12 -16.74 5.10
C LEU A 302 -5.88 -15.97 5.55
N PHE A 303 -4.71 -16.63 5.50
CA PHE A 303 -3.44 -16.08 5.94
C PHE A 303 -2.44 -15.91 4.80
N ARG A 304 -2.91 -16.11 3.57
CA ARG A 304 -2.10 -16.10 2.36
C ARG A 304 -1.67 -14.67 2.03
N ARG A 305 -0.37 -14.48 1.78
CA ARG A 305 0.28 -13.18 1.51
C ARG A 305 1.14 -13.19 0.25
N ASP A 306 1.13 -14.26 -0.52
CA ASP A 306 1.82 -14.36 -1.81
C ASP A 306 1.02 -13.63 -2.90
N ASN A 307 0.85 -12.33 -2.69
CA ASN A 307 0.28 -11.40 -3.65
C ASN A 307 1.13 -10.13 -3.72
N THR A 308 0.89 -9.32 -4.75
CA THR A 308 1.67 -8.11 -5.02
C THR A 308 1.62 -7.10 -3.86
N GLU A 309 0.60 -7.17 -3.02
CA GLU A 309 0.43 -6.28 -1.85
C GLU A 309 0.94 -6.91 -0.54
N GLY A 310 1.20 -8.22 -0.51
CA GLY A 310 1.54 -8.94 0.72
C GLY A 310 0.41 -8.99 1.76
N SER A 311 -0.82 -8.72 1.33
CA SER A 311 -1.98 -8.53 2.20
C SER A 311 -2.78 -9.82 2.34
N ILE A 312 -3.28 -10.13 3.54
CA ILE A 312 -4.29 -11.20 3.69
C ILE A 312 -5.68 -10.67 3.29
N PRO A 313 -6.70 -11.53 3.05
CA PRO A 313 -8.03 -11.07 2.69
C PRO A 313 -8.63 -10.05 3.66
N LEU A 314 -8.45 -10.22 4.98
CA LEU A 314 -8.94 -9.26 5.97
C LEU A 314 -8.34 -7.87 5.78
N GLU A 315 -7.02 -7.79 5.57
CA GLU A 315 -6.33 -6.52 5.33
C GLU A 315 -6.80 -5.87 4.02
N VAL A 316 -7.00 -6.65 2.96
CA VAL A 316 -7.56 -6.15 1.69
C VAL A 316 -8.95 -5.53 1.92
N CYS A 317 -9.80 -6.18 2.72
CA CYS A 317 -11.13 -5.68 3.06
C CYS A 317 -11.03 -4.33 3.82
N GLU A 318 -10.18 -4.26 4.84
CA GLU A 318 -9.99 -3.06 5.66
C GLU A 318 -9.40 -1.89 4.87
N GLN A 319 -8.38 -2.16 4.03
CA GLN A 319 -7.79 -1.16 3.14
C GLN A 319 -8.82 -0.64 2.15
N ARG A 320 -9.68 -1.52 1.61
CA ARG A 320 -10.75 -1.11 0.69
C ARG A 320 -11.79 -0.23 1.39
N MET A 321 -12.23 -0.62 2.58
CA MET A 321 -13.17 0.15 3.39
C MET A 321 -12.60 1.54 3.73
N GLU A 322 -11.33 1.63 4.10
CA GLU A 322 -10.66 2.91 4.34
C GLU A 322 -10.52 3.74 3.05
N GLY A 323 -10.23 3.10 1.91
CA GLY A 323 -10.23 3.77 0.62
C GLY A 323 -11.60 4.35 0.23
N VAL A 324 -12.69 3.64 0.52
CA VAL A 324 -14.06 4.15 0.32
C VAL A 324 -14.33 5.36 1.22
N LYS A 325 -13.94 5.29 2.50
CA LYS A 325 -14.03 6.40 3.44
C LYS A 325 -13.30 7.65 2.94
N GLN A 326 -12.05 7.48 2.53
CA GLN A 326 -11.22 8.56 2.00
C GLN A 326 -11.82 9.15 0.72
N TRP A 327 -12.30 8.30 -0.19
CA TRP A 327 -12.95 8.74 -1.42
C TRP A 327 -14.24 9.52 -1.15
N LEU A 328 -15.12 9.05 -0.26
CA LEU A 328 -16.36 9.75 0.09
C LEU A 328 -16.08 11.12 0.73
N GLY A 329 -15.14 11.17 1.68
CA GLY A 329 -14.70 12.43 2.29
C GLY A 329 -14.10 13.40 1.26
N ALA A 330 -13.36 12.88 0.28
CA ALA A 330 -12.77 13.71 -0.75
C ALA A 330 -13.79 14.21 -1.79
N THR A 331 -14.63 13.33 -2.33
CA THR A 331 -15.51 13.65 -3.46
C THR A 331 -16.76 14.41 -3.04
N ILE A 332 -17.38 14.03 -1.92
CA ILE A 332 -18.68 14.57 -1.52
C ILE A 332 -18.50 15.72 -0.51
N GLY A 333 -17.30 15.88 0.05
CA GLY A 333 -17.05 16.89 1.08
C GLY A 333 -17.91 16.67 2.33
N LEU A 334 -18.36 15.44 2.56
CA LEU A 334 -19.09 15.08 3.76
C LEU A 334 -18.18 15.35 4.95
N SER A 335 -18.57 16.33 5.76
CA SER A 335 -17.85 16.71 6.98
C SER A 335 -17.98 15.64 8.07
N GLU A 336 -18.97 14.75 7.96
CA GLU A 336 -19.24 13.69 8.91
C GLU A 336 -19.16 12.32 8.22
N TRP A 337 -18.48 11.40 8.88
CA TRP A 337 -18.31 10.02 8.42
C TRP A 337 -19.43 9.15 9.00
N ASP A 338 -20.33 8.66 8.14
CA ASP A 338 -21.50 7.85 8.51
C ASP A 338 -21.19 6.37 8.81
N GLY A 339 -19.90 6.01 8.82
CA GLY A 339 -19.45 4.63 9.04
C GLY A 339 -19.16 3.86 7.75
N TYR A 340 -18.56 2.68 7.93
CA TYR A 340 -18.18 1.80 6.83
C TYR A 340 -19.42 1.15 6.18
N PRO A 341 -19.34 0.81 4.88
CA PRO A 341 -20.38 0.05 4.18
C PRO A 341 -20.69 -1.26 4.91
N VAL A 342 -21.99 -1.57 5.09
CA VAL A 342 -22.45 -2.76 5.81
C VAL A 342 -21.88 -4.04 5.22
N ASN A 343 -21.85 -4.16 3.89
CA ASN A 343 -21.28 -5.31 3.18
C ASN A 343 -19.77 -5.50 3.46
N GLY A 344 -19.02 -4.40 3.60
CA GLY A 344 -17.62 -4.43 4.00
C GLY A 344 -17.45 -4.92 5.44
N LEU A 345 -18.30 -4.44 6.35
CA LEU A 345 -18.30 -4.90 7.75
C LEU A 345 -18.71 -6.36 7.89
N GLU A 346 -19.69 -6.82 7.11
CA GLU A 346 -20.06 -8.23 6.99
C GLU A 346 -18.88 -9.07 6.50
N CYS A 347 -18.18 -8.62 5.45
CA CYS A 347 -17.00 -9.30 4.92
C CYS A 347 -15.89 -9.42 5.97
N ALA A 348 -15.53 -8.32 6.63
CA ALA A 348 -14.54 -8.32 7.70
C ALA A 348 -14.96 -9.21 8.89
N TYR A 349 -16.25 -9.21 9.25
CA TYR A 349 -16.80 -10.07 10.29
C TYR A 349 -16.62 -11.56 9.96
N GLU A 350 -17.00 -11.99 8.75
CA GLU A 350 -16.86 -13.39 8.35
C GLU A 350 -15.39 -13.82 8.29
N LEU A 351 -14.50 -12.96 7.79
CA LEU A 351 -13.06 -13.21 7.75
C LEU A 351 -12.47 -13.37 9.15
N ARG A 352 -12.74 -12.43 10.08
CA ARG A 352 -12.26 -12.49 11.46
C ARG A 352 -12.80 -13.71 12.20
N LYS A 353 -14.08 -14.02 12.04
CA LYS A 353 -14.71 -15.22 12.59
C LYS A 353 -14.03 -16.49 12.07
N ALA A 354 -13.74 -16.56 10.78
CA ALA A 354 -13.05 -17.70 10.18
C ALA A 354 -11.58 -17.81 10.62
N MET A 355 -10.94 -16.69 10.96
CA MET A 355 -9.60 -16.65 11.59
C MET A 355 -9.62 -17.04 13.08
N GLY A 356 -10.79 -17.34 13.64
CA GLY A 356 -10.94 -17.79 15.03
C GLY A 356 -11.03 -16.64 16.05
N GLU A 357 -11.24 -15.40 15.61
CA GLU A 357 -11.44 -14.25 16.50
C GLU A 357 -12.86 -14.27 17.12
N ASP A 358 -12.97 -13.91 18.40
CA ASP A 358 -14.27 -13.65 19.04
C ASP A 358 -14.77 -12.25 18.68
N VAL A 359 -15.58 -12.19 17.61
CA VAL A 359 -16.17 -10.95 17.09
C VAL A 359 -17.62 -10.72 17.55
N GLY A 360 -18.15 -11.57 18.44
CA GLY A 360 -19.53 -11.49 18.92
C GLY A 360 -20.56 -11.73 17.81
N SER A 361 -21.73 -11.07 17.90
CA SER A 361 -22.75 -11.14 16.84
C SER A 361 -22.45 -10.13 15.72
N LEU A 362 -22.84 -10.46 14.48
CA LEU A 362 -22.68 -9.56 13.34
C LEU A 362 -23.29 -8.16 13.59
N ARG A 363 -24.47 -8.13 14.25
CA ARG A 363 -25.14 -6.87 14.60
C ARG A 363 -24.28 -6.04 15.55
N ASP A 364 -23.73 -6.65 16.59
CA ASP A 364 -22.89 -5.94 17.57
C ASP A 364 -21.59 -5.44 16.92
N TYR A 365 -21.00 -6.25 16.03
CA TYR A 365 -19.81 -5.87 15.27
C TYR A 365 -20.05 -4.63 14.39
N ILE A 366 -21.16 -4.59 13.64
CA ILE A 366 -21.52 -3.46 12.79
C ILE A 366 -21.73 -2.20 13.64
N LEU A 367 -22.49 -2.30 14.74
CA LEU A 367 -22.75 -1.17 15.63
C LEU A 367 -21.47 -0.62 16.26
N LEU A 368 -20.57 -1.52 16.67
CA LEU A 368 -19.28 -1.15 17.24
C LEU A 368 -18.41 -0.40 16.23
N LYS A 369 -18.25 -0.93 15.01
CA LYS A 369 -17.35 -0.37 13.99
C LYS A 369 -17.84 0.95 13.41
N ASN A 370 -19.15 1.18 13.36
CA ASN A 370 -19.73 2.45 12.91
C ASN A 370 -19.92 3.47 14.04
N GLY A 371 -19.37 3.21 15.23
CA GLY A 371 -19.40 4.17 16.34
C GLY A 371 -20.79 4.36 16.99
N PHE A 372 -21.78 3.55 16.62
CA PHE A 372 -23.11 3.53 17.24
C PHE A 372 -23.12 2.81 18.59
N PHE A 373 -22.06 2.07 18.92
CA PHE A 373 -21.87 1.44 20.21
C PHE A 373 -20.82 2.20 21.04
N LYS A 374 -21.25 2.91 22.08
CA LYS A 374 -20.35 3.18 23.22
C LYS A 374 -20.28 1.87 24.01
N PRO A 375 -19.10 1.28 24.23
CA PRO A 375 -18.99 0.02 24.95
C PRO A 375 -19.66 0.18 26.32
N VAL A 376 -20.68 -0.65 26.55
CA VAL A 376 -21.25 -0.84 27.88
C VAL A 376 -20.16 -1.50 28.71
N THR A 377 -19.49 -0.72 29.56
CA THR A 377 -18.51 -1.26 30.50
C THR A 377 -19.18 -2.30 31.40
N ALA A 378 -18.41 -3.24 31.96
CA ALA A 378 -18.96 -4.23 32.90
C ALA A 378 -19.73 -3.56 34.06
N GLU A 379 -19.35 -2.34 34.44
CA GLU A 379 -20.04 -1.50 35.44
C GLU A 379 -21.45 -1.07 35.00
N THR A 380 -21.68 -0.84 33.70
CA THR A 380 -23.03 -0.50 33.19
C THR A 380 -23.93 -1.73 33.06
N ARG A 381 -23.37 -2.94 32.84
CA ARG A 381 -24.14 -4.20 32.92
C ARG A 381 -24.65 -4.49 34.34
N GLU A 382 -23.87 -4.18 35.38
CA GLU A 382 -24.35 -4.28 36.77
C GLU A 382 -25.37 -3.20 37.13
N ALA A 383 -25.22 -1.97 36.59
CA ALA A 383 -26.17 -0.90 36.81
C ALA A 383 -27.55 -1.18 36.16
N ASP A 384 -27.55 -1.72 34.94
CA ASP A 384 -28.79 -2.09 34.24
C ASP A 384 -29.45 -3.34 34.84
N ALA A 385 -28.67 -4.32 35.31
CA ALA A 385 -29.22 -5.46 36.06
C ALA A 385 -29.84 -5.03 37.40
N ARG A 386 -29.33 -3.97 38.04
CA ARG A 386 -29.91 -3.40 39.27
C ARG A 386 -31.13 -2.51 38.99
N SER A 387 -31.23 -1.90 37.80
CA SER A 387 -32.35 -1.04 37.40
C SER A 387 -33.56 -1.85 36.88
N PHE A 388 -33.31 -2.99 36.23
CA PHE A 388 -34.37 -3.89 35.75
C PHE A 388 -35.04 -4.73 36.85
N GLY A 389 -34.51 -4.72 38.07
CA GLY A 389 -35.01 -5.54 39.18
C GLY A 389 -35.99 -4.86 40.13
N ARG A 390 -36.40 -3.59 39.91
CA ARG A 390 -37.23 -2.87 40.90
C ARG A 390 -38.49 -2.16 40.43
N ASP A 391 -38.67 -1.84 39.15
CA ASP A 391 -39.86 -1.08 38.72
C ASP A 391 -40.53 -1.66 37.46
N ARG A 392 -41.55 -2.51 37.68
CA ARG A 392 -42.91 -2.43 37.07
C ARG A 392 -43.73 -3.70 37.32
N LEU A 393 -44.17 -3.83 38.57
CA LEU A 393 -45.53 -4.27 38.90
C LEU A 393 -46.36 -2.98 38.96
N LEU A 394 -47.14 -2.67 37.91
CA LEU A 394 -48.29 -1.75 37.86
C LEU A 394 -48.40 -1.11 36.46
N ALA A 395 -49.29 -1.66 35.63
CA ALA A 395 -50.19 -0.97 34.71
C ALA A 395 -50.76 -1.99 33.69
N ALA A 396 -51.62 -2.89 34.17
CA ALA A 396 -52.60 -3.57 33.35
C ALA A 396 -53.96 -3.00 33.78
N MET A 397 -54.41 -1.95 33.10
CA MET A 397 -55.79 -1.46 33.05
C MET A 397 -55.84 -0.25 32.10
N PHE A 398 -56.03 -0.54 30.81
CA PHE A 398 -56.99 0.05 29.86
C PHE A 398 -56.71 -0.49 28.47
#